data_AF-A0A923MKR8-F1
#
_entry.id   AF-A0A923MKR8-F1
#
_cell.length_a   1.000
_cell.length_b   1.000
_cell.length_c   1.000
_cell.angle_alpha   90.00
_cell.angle_beta   90.00
_cell.angle_gamma   90.00
#
_symmetry.space_group_name_H-M   'P 1'
#
loop_
_entity.id
_entity.type
_entity.pdbx_description
1 polymer ?
#
loop_
_entity_poly.entity_id
_entity_poly.type
_entity_poly.pdbx_seq_one_letter_code
_entity_poly.pdbx_strand_id
1 'polypeptide(L)'
;MQARRRIPMYMSDWIDTLDGFLKLSKHEILTHAGKISAAAAEKKAKEEYRKYKELQSAELSRGEKDYIAALESAEQKMLKKSDQ
;
A
#
# COMPACT_ATOMS: atom_id res chain seq x y z
N MET A 1 36.01 2.26 -8.64
CA MET A 1 35.79 3.66 -8.21
C MET A 1 36.39 4.60 -9.25
N GLN A 2 35.57 5.29 -10.04
CA GLN A 2 36.00 6.17 -11.14
C GLN A 2 36.96 7.28 -10.67
N ALA A 3 36.85 7.74 -9.41
CA ALA A 3 37.78 8.67 -8.78
C ALA A 3 39.25 8.18 -8.76
N ARG A 4 39.48 6.86 -8.62
CA ARG A 4 40.84 6.28 -8.70
C ARG A 4 41.42 6.31 -10.12
N ARG A 5 40.58 6.45 -11.15
CA ARG A 5 40.98 6.51 -12.56
C ARG A 5 41.23 7.95 -13.05
N ARG A 6 41.12 8.95 -12.16
CA ARG A 6 41.30 10.39 -12.46
C ARG A 6 40.47 10.89 -13.64
N ILE A 7 39.30 10.30 -13.86
CA ILE A 7 38.37 10.78 -14.86
C ILE A 7 37.60 11.96 -14.22
N PRO A 8 37.81 13.20 -14.66
CA PRO A 8 37.01 14.31 -14.18
C PRO A 8 35.55 14.08 -14.58
N MET A 9 34.65 14.25 -13.63
CA MET A 9 33.22 14.09 -13.84
C MET A 9 32.52 15.37 -13.42
N TYR A 10 31.56 15.80 -14.22
CA TYR A 10 30.74 16.96 -13.92
C TYR A 10 29.47 16.52 -13.17
N MET A 11 28.81 17.47 -12.50
CA MET A 11 27.57 17.20 -11.76
C MET A 11 26.46 16.64 -12.67
N SER A 12 26.46 16.98 -13.97
CA SER A 12 25.57 16.39 -14.98
C SER A 12 25.78 14.88 -15.13
N ASP A 13 27.04 14.45 -15.20
CA ASP A 13 27.41 13.06 -15.44
C ASP A 13 27.05 12.18 -14.23
N TRP A 14 27.09 12.76 -13.03
CA TRP A 14 26.66 12.10 -11.80
C TRP A 14 25.17 11.74 -11.79
N ILE A 15 24.32 12.56 -12.43
CA ILE A 15 22.88 12.30 -12.54
C ILE A 15 22.66 11.03 -13.38
N ASP A 16 23.27 10.95 -14.56
CA ASP A 16 23.14 9.80 -15.46
C ASP A 16 23.67 8.50 -14.82
N THR A 17 24.76 8.62 -14.07
CA THR A 17 25.36 7.47 -13.38
C THR A 17 24.44 6.94 -12.27
N LEU A 18 23.85 7.83 -11.47
CA LEU A 18 22.89 7.47 -10.42
C LEU A 18 21.60 6.87 -11.00
N ASP A 19 21.07 7.46 -12.06
CA ASP A 19 19.94 6.94 -12.81
C ASP A 19 20.24 5.53 -13.36
N GLY A 20 21.45 5.30 -13.86
CA GLY A 20 21.94 3.99 -14.27
C GLY A 20 21.95 2.96 -13.13
N PHE A 21 22.38 3.36 -11.93
CA PHE A 21 22.35 2.50 -10.73
C PHE A 21 20.93 2.15 -10.30
N LEU A 22 19.99 3.11 -10.36
CA LEU A 22 18.58 2.88 -10.02
C LEU A 22 17.91 1.91 -11.01
N LYS A 23 18.17 2.04 -12.31
CA LYS A 23 17.70 1.08 -13.33
C LYS A 23 18.24 -0.33 -13.08
N LEU A 24 19.52 -0.46 -12.72
CA LEU A 24 20.16 -1.75 -12.44
C LEU A 24 19.57 -2.42 -11.19
N SER A 25 19.16 -1.65 -10.19
CA SER A 25 18.49 -2.15 -8.99
C SER A 25 16.98 -2.43 -9.19
N LYS A 26 16.50 -2.41 -10.45
CA LYS A 26 15.08 -2.55 -10.84
C LYS A 26 14.14 -1.52 -10.21
N HIS A 27 14.66 -0.40 -9.71
CA HIS A 27 13.83 0.70 -9.25
C HIS A 27 13.50 1.58 -10.45
N GLU A 28 12.22 1.87 -10.65
CA GLU A 28 11.82 2.83 -11.66
C GLU A 28 12.28 4.23 -11.25
N ILE A 29 12.95 4.93 -12.18
CA ILE A 29 13.31 6.32 -11.97
C ILE A 29 12.02 7.14 -12.01
N LEU A 30 11.82 7.98 -11.00
CA LEU A 30 10.67 8.87 -10.89
C LEU A 30 10.78 10.04 -11.88
N THR A 31 10.58 9.77 -13.17
CA THR A 31 10.67 10.77 -14.26
C THR A 31 9.50 11.78 -14.28
N HIS A 32 8.56 11.66 -13.34
CA HIS A 32 7.34 12.48 -13.28
C HIS A 32 7.26 13.31 -11.99
N ALA A 33 8.33 13.36 -11.20
CA ALA A 33 8.37 14.14 -9.97
C ALA A 33 7.94 15.58 -10.25
N GLY A 34 6.92 16.06 -9.52
CA GLY A 34 6.38 17.42 -9.69
C GLY A 34 5.38 17.63 -10.83
N LYS A 35 5.07 16.62 -11.67
CA LYS A 35 4.02 16.76 -12.71
C LYS A 35 2.60 16.78 -12.14
N ILE A 36 2.42 16.28 -10.92
CA ILE A 36 1.12 16.21 -10.24
C ILE A 36 1.07 17.30 -9.17
N SER A 37 0.07 18.18 -9.25
CA SER A 37 -0.16 19.20 -8.22
C SER A 37 -0.62 18.56 -6.91
N ALA A 38 -0.37 19.23 -5.78
CA ALA A 38 -0.82 18.76 -4.48
C ALA A 38 -2.35 18.50 -4.45
N ALA A 39 -3.13 19.37 -5.09
CA ALA A 39 -4.58 19.21 -5.20
C ALA A 39 -4.99 17.95 -5.99
N ALA A 40 -4.28 17.63 -7.08
CA ALA A 40 -4.54 16.42 -7.86
C ALA A 40 -4.18 15.15 -7.08
N ALA A 41 -3.08 15.18 -6.32
CA ALA A 41 -2.68 14.09 -5.44
C ALA A 41 -3.71 13.87 -4.31
N GLU A 42 -4.18 14.94 -3.66
CA GLU A 42 -5.18 14.88 -2.60
C GLU A 42 -6.52 14.34 -3.11
N LYS A 43 -6.97 14.78 -4.30
CA LYS A 43 -8.17 14.27 -4.93
C LYS A 43 -8.07 12.75 -5.16
N LYS A 44 -6.96 12.29 -5.73
CA LYS A 44 -6.72 10.86 -5.98
C LYS A 44 -6.70 10.06 -4.67
N ALA A 45 -6.04 10.57 -3.64
CA ALA A 45 -6.00 9.93 -2.33
C ALA A 45 -7.40 9.77 -1.73
N LYS A 46 -8.24 10.81 -1.80
CA LYS A 46 -9.63 10.76 -1.33
C LYS A 46 -10.50 9.77 -2.12
N GLU A 47 -10.33 9.72 -3.44
CA GLU A 47 -11.04 8.75 -4.28
C GLU A 47 -10.68 7.30 -3.95
N GLU A 48 -9.38 6.99 -3.83
CA GLU A 48 -8.93 5.64 -3.48
C GLU A 48 -9.34 5.25 -2.06
N TYR A 49 -9.30 6.19 -1.11
CA TYR A 49 -9.80 5.95 0.24
C TYR A 49 -11.30 5.64 0.27
N ARG A 50 -12.11 6.32 -0.56
CA ARG A 50 -13.54 6.03 -0.65
C ARG A 50 -13.78 4.60 -1.16
N LYS A 51 -13.08 4.18 -2.22
CA LYS A 51 -13.16 2.80 -2.75
C LYS A 51 -12.76 1.78 -1.68
N TYR A 52 -11.66 2.03 -0.97
CA TYR A 52 -11.21 1.16 0.13
C TYR A 52 -12.25 1.08 1.25
N LYS A 53 -12.84 2.22 1.64
CA LYS A 53 -13.85 2.27 2.69
C LYS A 53 -15.13 1.52 2.30
N GLU A 54 -15.57 1.63 1.04
CA GLU A 54 -16.69 0.85 0.51
C GLU A 54 -16.39 -0.66 0.59
N LEU A 55 -15.20 -1.10 0.17
CA LEU A 55 -14.77 -2.50 0.28
C LEU A 55 -14.73 -2.98 1.74
N GLN A 56 -14.17 -2.18 2.64
CA GLN A 56 -14.10 -2.50 4.08
C GLN A 56 -15.48 -2.52 4.75
N SER A 57 -16.42 -1.67 4.33
CA SER A 57 -17.78 -1.67 4.89
C SER A 57 -18.56 -2.96 4.61
N ALA A 58 -18.17 -3.71 3.57
CA ALA A 58 -18.72 -5.03 3.28
C ALA A 58 -18.06 -6.15 4.13
N GLU A 59 -16.89 -5.89 4.72
CA GLU A 59 -16.25 -6.83 5.62
C GLU A 59 -16.67 -6.54 7.07
N LEU A 60 -17.33 -7.51 7.70
CA LEU A 60 -17.55 -7.48 9.15
C LEU A 60 -16.19 -7.33 9.85
N SER A 61 -16.11 -6.36 10.76
CA SER A 61 -14.97 -6.16 11.64
C SER A 61 -14.68 -7.45 12.40
N ARG A 62 -13.42 -7.65 12.79
CA ARG A 62 -13.02 -8.83 13.59
C ARG A 62 -13.90 -9.00 14.83
N GLY A 63 -14.24 -7.90 15.50
CA GLY A 63 -15.13 -7.93 16.66
C GLY A 63 -16.57 -8.34 16.33
N GLU A 64 -17.08 -7.97 15.16
CA GLU A 64 -18.43 -8.36 14.72
C GLU A 64 -18.48 -9.84 14.34
N LYS A 65 -17.42 -10.36 13.70
CA LYS A 65 -17.26 -11.79 13.41
C LYS A 65 -17.21 -12.62 14.68
N ASP A 66 -16.42 -12.18 15.66
CA ASP A 66 -16.28 -12.86 16.95
C ASP A 66 -17.62 -12.87 17.72
N TYR A 67 -18.41 -11.78 17.63
CA TYR A 67 -19.74 -11.69 18.24
C TYR A 67 -20.76 -12.64 17.60
N ILE A 68 -20.82 -12.69 16.26
CA ILE A 68 -21.71 -13.62 15.52
C ILE A 68 -21.37 -15.07 15.88
N ALA A 69 -20.08 -15.43 15.87
CA ALA A 69 -19.64 -16.77 16.24
C ALA A 69 -20.01 -17.13 17.69
N ALA A 70 -19.94 -16.17 18.61
CA ALA A 70 -20.39 -16.37 19.99
C ALA A 70 -21.90 -16.65 20.07
N LEU A 71 -22.73 -15.89 19.33
CA LEU A 71 -24.18 -16.10 19.26
C LEU A 71 -24.54 -17.47 18.66
N GLU A 72 -23.92 -17.85 17.55
CA GLU A 72 -24.12 -19.16 16.91
C GLU A 72 -23.75 -20.31 17.86
N SER A 73 -22.63 -20.18 18.58
CA SER A 73 -22.20 -21.19 19.55
C SER A 73 -23.16 -21.32 20.74
N ALA A 74 -23.82 -20.23 21.13
CA ALA A 74 -24.82 -20.21 22.17
C ALA A 74 -26.13 -20.87 21.70
N GLU A 75 -26.58 -20.56 20.49
CA GLU A 75 -27.75 -21.17 19.85
C GLU A 75 -27.59 -22.69 19.74
N GLN A 76 -26.44 -23.16 19.26
CA GLN A 76 -26.12 -24.59 19.14
C GLN A 76 -26.14 -25.32 20.49
N LYS A 77 -25.72 -24.66 21.57
CA LYS A 77 -25.80 -25.23 22.93
C LYS A 77 -27.23 -25.31 23.44
N MET A 78 -28.08 -24.34 23.08
CA MET A 78 -29.50 -24.35 23.46
C MET A 78 -30.27 -25.45 22.71
N LEU A 79 -30.04 -25.62 21.41
CA LEU A 79 -30.63 -26.68 20.59
C LEU A 79 -30.26 -28.09 21.10
N LYS A 80 -28.98 -28.32 21.42
CA LYS A 80 -28.53 -29.59 22.00
C LYS A 80 -29.12 -29.88 23.38
N LYS A 81 -29.55 -28.85 24.11
CA LYS A 81 -30.14 -28.96 25.44
C LYS A 81 -31.66 -29.13 25.38
N SER A 82 -32.31 -28.69 24.29
CA SER A 82 -33.74 -28.94 24.05
C SER A 82 -34.04 -30.33 23.51
N ASP A 83 -33.05 -30.98 22.87
CA ASP A 83 -33.16 -32.35 22.34
C ASP A 83 -32.78 -33.44 23.37
N GLN A 84 -32.54 -33.07 24.64
CA GLN A 84 -32.14 -33.96 25.75
C GLN A 84 -33.21 -34.10 26.83
#